data_AF-A0A2V8UXK9-F1
#
_entry.id   AF-A0A2V8UXK9-F1
#
_cell.length_a   1.000
_cell.length_b   1.000
_cell.length_c   1.000
_cell.angle_alpha   90.00
_cell.angle_beta   90.00
_cell.angle_gamma   90.00
#
_symmetry.space_group_name_H-M   'P 1'
#
loop_
_entity.id
_entity.type
_entity.pdbx_description
1 polymer ?
#
loop_
_entity_poly.entity_id
_entity_poly.type
_entity_poly.pdbx_seq_one_letter_code
_entity_poly.pdbx_strand_id
1 'polypeptide(L)'
;MEIVQKAASPWAGINLDVGNFPDDAYHQIEMCAPYATNVHFKSEVHVDRKSQPADWPRILKILGNAGYQGYLALEYESTDAPLTAVPKLVSKMREVIRGA
;
A
#
# COMPACT_ATOMS: atom_id res chain seq x y z
N MET A 1 -6.46 -14.14 -4.62
CA MET A 1 -5.58 -14.06 -5.81
C MET A 1 -6.14 -14.74 -7.06
N GLU A 2 -7.35 -15.32 -7.00
CA GLU A 2 -7.90 -16.15 -8.07
C GLU A 2 -8.12 -15.41 -9.40
N ILE A 3 -8.66 -14.19 -9.38
CA ILE A 3 -8.99 -13.44 -10.60
C ILE A 3 -7.75 -13.16 -11.46
N VAL A 4 -6.69 -12.59 -10.86
CA VAL A 4 -5.47 -12.23 -11.60
C VAL A 4 -4.72 -13.47 -12.10
N GLN A 5 -4.71 -14.55 -11.32
CA GLN A 5 -4.09 -15.82 -11.71
C GLN A 5 -4.85 -16.48 -12.87
N LYS A 6 -6.19 -16.54 -12.80
CA LYS A 6 -7.03 -17.12 -13.85
C LYS A 6 -7.07 -16.29 -15.13
N ALA A 7 -6.89 -14.97 -15.03
CA ALA A 7 -6.77 -14.11 -16.20
C ALA A 7 -5.57 -14.51 -17.09
N ALA A 8 -4.51 -15.10 -16.50
CA ALA A 8 -3.35 -15.65 -17.20
C ALA A 8 -2.79 -14.73 -18.30
N SER A 9 -2.78 -13.43 -18.03
CA SER A 9 -2.47 -12.38 -19.02
C SER A 9 -1.43 -11.42 -18.46
N PRO A 10 -0.38 -11.06 -19.24
CA PRO A 10 0.59 -10.05 -18.83
C PRO A 10 -0.02 -8.64 -18.72
N TRP A 11 -1.25 -8.46 -19.21
CA TRP A 11 -1.99 -7.19 -19.15
C TRP A 11 -2.93 -7.11 -17.94
N ALA A 12 -2.99 -8.15 -17.11
CA ALA A 12 -3.81 -8.19 -15.91
C ALA A 12 -2.92 -8.10 -14.65
N GLY A 13 -3.18 -7.09 -13.82
CA GLY A 13 -2.49 -6.88 -12.55
C GLY A 13 -3.42 -6.29 -11.49
N ILE A 14 -2.88 -6.01 -10.32
CA ILE A 14 -3.61 -5.47 -9.17
C ILE A 14 -3.24 -4.01 -8.95
N ASN A 15 -4.23 -3.12 -8.90
CA ASN A 15 -4.05 -1.82 -8.27
C ASN A 15 -4.14 -2.02 -6.75
N LEU A 16 -3.00 -2.11 -6.09
CA LEU A 16 -2.89 -2.52 -4.69
C LEU A 16 -3.15 -1.33 -3.77
N ASP A 17 -4.30 -1.32 -3.12
CA ASP A 17 -4.62 -0.39 -2.04
C ASP A 17 -4.32 -1.04 -0.68
N VAL A 18 -3.35 -0.48 0.04
CA VAL A 18 -2.87 -1.07 1.30
C VAL A 18 -3.87 -0.91 2.46
N GLY A 19 -4.78 0.06 2.40
CA GLY A 19 -5.73 0.35 3.50
C GLY A 19 -7.12 -0.25 3.30
N ASN A 20 -7.46 -0.71 2.09
CA ASN A 20 -8.79 -1.26 1.79
C ASN A 20 -9.05 -2.68 2.33
N PHE A 21 -8.02 -3.39 2.81
CA PHE A 21 -8.24 -4.70 3.43
C PHE A 21 -9.01 -4.53 4.74
N PRO A 22 -10.10 -5.29 4.97
CA PRO A 22 -10.93 -5.15 6.17
C PRO A 22 -10.29 -5.76 7.43
N ASP A 23 -9.30 -6.65 7.25
CA ASP A 23 -8.51 -7.26 8.32
C ASP A 23 -7.22 -7.86 7.74
N ASP A 24 -6.30 -8.33 8.59
CA ASP A 24 -5.06 -9.03 8.21
C ASP A 24 -4.30 -8.34 7.06
N ALA A 25 -4.29 -6.99 7.09
CA ALA A 25 -3.88 -6.19 5.94
C ALA A 25 -2.48 -6.55 5.43
N TYR A 26 -1.53 -6.79 6.33
CA TYR A 26 -0.15 -7.08 5.93
C TYR A 26 0.01 -8.40 5.18
N HIS A 27 -0.70 -9.45 5.60
CA HIS A 27 -0.67 -10.73 4.88
C HIS A 27 -1.32 -10.58 3.50
N GLN A 28 -2.43 -9.85 3.41
CA GLN A 28 -3.11 -9.61 2.15
C GLN A 28 -2.30 -8.72 1.19
N ILE A 29 -1.60 -7.70 1.72
CA ILE A 29 -0.63 -6.90 0.96
C ILE A 29 0.47 -7.81 0.40
N GLU A 30 1.03 -8.71 1.21
CA GLU A 30 2.07 -9.66 0.77
C GLU A 30 1.57 -10.61 -0.31
N MET A 31 0.33 -11.11 -0.22
CA MET A 31 -0.27 -11.93 -1.28
C MET A 31 -0.45 -11.16 -2.60
N CYS A 32 -0.81 -9.88 -2.53
CA CYS A 32 -1.07 -9.04 -3.70
C CYS A 32 0.20 -8.47 -4.34
N ALA A 33 1.25 -8.21 -3.55
CA ALA A 33 2.44 -7.48 -3.97
C ALA A 33 3.11 -8.00 -5.25
N PRO A 34 3.23 -9.33 -5.48
CA PRO A 34 3.81 -9.86 -6.73
C PRO A 34 3.01 -9.55 -7.99
N TYR A 35 1.75 -9.14 -7.86
CA TYR A 35 0.85 -8.82 -8.98
C TYR A 35 0.56 -7.31 -9.07
N ALA A 36 1.18 -6.49 -8.22
CA ALA A 36 0.88 -5.06 -8.14
C ALA A 36 1.44 -4.31 -9.35
N THR A 37 0.57 -3.57 -10.06
CA THR A 37 0.96 -2.68 -11.16
C THR A 37 0.92 -1.21 -10.78
N ASN A 38 0.19 -0.88 -9.71
CA ASN A 38 0.16 0.41 -9.04
C ASN A 38 -0.11 0.19 -7.56
N VAL A 39 0.31 1.12 -6.70
CA VAL A 39 0.07 1.07 -5.25
C VAL A 39 -0.58 2.37 -4.78
N HIS A 40 -1.77 2.25 -4.20
CA HIS A 40 -2.35 3.27 -3.33
C HIS A 40 -1.79 3.09 -1.92
N PHE A 41 -0.96 4.03 -1.53
CA PHE A 41 -0.30 4.08 -0.24
C PHE A 41 -1.17 4.88 0.73
N LYS A 42 -1.50 4.32 1.90
CA LYS A 42 -2.37 4.95 2.91
C LYS A 42 -1.68 5.10 4.25
N SER A 43 -2.16 6.03 5.07
CA SER A 43 -1.68 6.25 6.44
C SER A 43 -2.22 5.23 7.43
N GLU A 44 -3.23 4.45 7.07
CA GLU A 44 -3.93 3.49 7.93
C GLU A 44 -4.10 2.13 7.24
N VAL A 45 -4.21 1.09 8.05
CA VAL A 45 -4.53 -0.31 7.66
C VAL A 45 -5.43 -0.95 8.71
N HIS A 46 -6.06 -2.07 8.38
CA HIS A 46 -6.88 -2.82 9.33
C HIS A 46 -6.19 -4.11 9.80
N VAL A 47 -6.09 -4.28 11.12
CA VAL A 47 -5.59 -5.49 11.78
C VAL A 47 -6.48 -5.80 12.97
N ASP A 48 -6.83 -7.07 13.17
CA ASP A 48 -7.83 -7.53 14.14
C ASP A 48 -9.16 -6.77 14.03
N ARG A 49 -9.57 -6.48 12.79
CA ARG A 49 -10.74 -5.67 12.40
C ARG A 49 -10.75 -4.25 12.99
N LYS A 50 -9.59 -3.67 13.27
CA LYS A 50 -9.44 -2.30 13.77
C LYS A 50 -8.55 -1.49 12.85
N SER A 51 -8.94 -0.24 12.56
CA SER A 51 -8.04 0.71 11.90
C SER A 51 -6.89 1.07 12.84
N GLN A 52 -5.68 1.09 12.30
CA GLN A 52 -4.48 1.53 12.98
C GLN A 52 -3.52 2.21 11.99
N PRO A 53 -2.58 3.05 12.47
CA PRO A 53 -1.55 3.62 11.63
C PRO A 53 -0.76 2.55 10.88
N ALA A 54 -0.55 2.77 9.58
CA ALA A 54 0.19 1.86 8.73
C ALA A 54 1.70 1.87 9.09
N ASP A 55 2.22 0.68 9.40
CA ASP A 55 3.67 0.41 9.41
C ASP A 55 4.24 0.49 7.98
N TRP A 56 4.64 1.69 7.57
CA TRP A 56 5.22 1.95 6.25
C TRP A 56 6.53 1.20 5.99
N PRO A 57 7.51 1.13 6.92
CA PRO A 57 8.69 0.28 6.75
C PRO A 57 8.35 -1.17 6.41
N ARG A 58 7.37 -1.77 7.12
CA ARG A 58 6.92 -3.14 6.84
C ARG A 58 6.32 -3.27 5.44
N ILE A 59 5.46 -2.33 5.03
CA ILE A 59 4.85 -2.34 3.69
C ILE A 59 5.91 -2.22 2.60
N LEU A 60 6.86 -1.27 2.75
CA LEU A 60 7.94 -1.08 1.79
C LEU A 60 8.83 -2.32 1.67
N LYS A 61 9.12 -3.01 2.80
CA LYS A 61 9.85 -4.28 2.79
C LYS A 61 9.11 -5.37 2.02
N ILE A 62 7.78 -5.48 2.20
CA ILE A 62 6.95 -6.44 1.44
C ILE A 62 7.00 -6.13 -0.06
N LEU A 63 6.79 -4.87 -0.44
CA LEU A 63 6.84 -4.43 -1.83
C LEU A 63 8.23 -4.66 -2.46
N GLY A 64 9.29 -4.33 -1.73
CA GLY A 64 10.67 -4.56 -2.15
C GLY A 64 11.01 -6.04 -2.34
N ASN A 65 10.61 -6.90 -1.40
CA ASN A 65 10.77 -8.35 -1.52
C ASN A 65 10.01 -8.94 -2.72
N ALA A 66 8.87 -8.35 -3.09
CA ALA A 66 8.11 -8.72 -4.27
C ALA A 66 8.69 -8.15 -5.58
N GLY A 67 9.74 -7.33 -5.51
CA GLY A 67 10.36 -6.70 -6.68
C GLY A 67 9.55 -5.55 -7.28
N TYR A 68 8.66 -4.91 -6.51
CA TYR A 68 7.87 -3.78 -6.99
C TYR A 68 8.77 -2.56 -7.27
N GLN A 69 8.69 -2.02 -8.49
CA GLN A 69 9.47 -0.84 -8.93
C GLN A 69 8.57 0.30 -9.45
N GLY A 70 7.25 0.19 -9.26
CA GLY A 70 6.28 1.18 -9.72
C GLY A 70 6.13 2.38 -8.79
N TYR A 71 5.16 3.24 -9.10
CA TYR A 71 4.85 4.42 -8.29
C TYR A 71 4.16 4.04 -6.98
N LEU A 72 4.42 4.81 -5.93
CA LEU A 72 3.64 4.80 -4.71
C LEU A 72 2.77 6.07 -4.69
N ALA A 73 1.47 5.92 -4.91
CA ALA A 73 0.52 7.03 -4.91
C ALA A 73 -0.07 7.20 -3.51
N LEU A 74 0.24 8.31 -2.83
CA LEU A 74 -0.39 8.61 -1.54
C LEU A 74 -1.88 8.90 -1.76
N GLU A 75 -2.74 8.08 -1.18
CA GLU A 75 -4.18 8.31 -1.10
C GLU A 75 -4.53 8.88 0.28
N TYR A 76 -5.22 10.02 0.28
CA TYR A 76 -5.54 10.77 1.50
C TYR A 76 -7.05 10.84 1.70
N GLU A 77 -7.53 10.23 2.78
CA GLU A 77 -8.96 10.11 3.12
C GLU A 77 -9.26 10.58 4.56
N SER A 78 -8.30 11.21 5.24
CA SER A 78 -8.46 11.69 6.62
C SER A 78 -9.21 13.03 6.69
N THR A 79 -9.68 13.38 7.89
CA THR A 79 -10.51 14.58 8.12
C THR A 79 -9.73 15.89 8.21
N ASP A 80 -8.40 15.84 8.38
CA ASP A 80 -7.58 17.04 8.46
C ASP A 80 -7.54 17.79 7.11
N ALA A 81 -7.25 19.08 7.14
CA ALA A 81 -7.18 19.89 5.92
C ALA A 81 -6.09 19.34 4.96
N PRO A 82 -6.43 18.99 3.71
CA PRO A 82 -5.51 18.30 2.80
C PRO A 82 -4.28 19.16 2.45
N LEU A 83 -4.45 20.49 2.36
CA LEU A 83 -3.36 21.43 2.08
C LEU A 83 -2.26 21.42 3.14
N THR A 84 -2.53 20.95 4.36
CA THR A 84 -1.55 20.85 5.44
C THR A 84 -1.17 19.41 5.78
N ALA A 85 -2.13 18.47 5.71
CA ALA A 85 -1.89 17.07 6.04
C ALA A 85 -1.08 16.34 4.96
N VAL A 86 -1.44 16.52 3.68
CA VAL A 86 -0.78 15.81 2.56
C VAL A 86 0.72 16.15 2.48
N PRO A 87 1.17 17.41 2.53
CA PRO A 87 2.60 17.71 2.51
C PRO A 87 3.40 17.06 3.65
N LYS A 88 2.82 16.98 4.86
CA LYS A 88 3.45 16.32 6.01
C LYS A 88 3.60 14.82 5.78
N LEU A 89 2.53 14.17 5.29
CA LEU A 89 2.56 12.73 4.97
C LEU A 89 3.57 12.43 3.87
N VAL A 90 3.62 13.24 2.80
CA VAL A 90 4.60 13.09 1.72
C VAL A 90 6.04 13.26 2.24
N SER A 91 6.29 14.23 3.14
CA SER A 91 7.62 14.39 3.76
C SER A 91 8.02 13.14 4.53
N LYS A 92 7.16 12.66 5.42
CA LYS A 92 7.39 11.43 6.19
C LYS A 92 7.60 10.22 5.28
N MET A 93 6.82 10.11 4.21
CA MET A 93 6.91 9.00 3.26
C MET A 93 8.28 8.99 2.56
N ARG A 94 8.77 10.17 2.15
CA ARG A 94 10.11 10.31 1.56
C ARG A 94 11.22 9.95 2.55
N GLU A 95 11.09 10.33 3.81
CA GLU A 95 12.06 9.97 4.85
C GLU A 95 12.13 8.46 5.05
N VAL A 96 10.97 7.80 5.18
CA VAL A 96 10.90 6.35 5.35
C VAL A 96 11.45 5.61 4.13
N ILE A 97 11.11 6.04 2.91
CA ILE A 97 11.62 5.41 1.67
C ILE A 97 13.15 5.51 1.56
N ARG A 98 13.76 6.63 1.98
CA ARG A 98 15.22 6.78 1.93
C ARG A 98 15.96 5.93 2.97
N GLY A 99 15.28 5.52 4.04
CA GLY A 99 15.84 4.67 5.09
C GLY A 99 15.52 3.18 4.93
N ALA A 100 14.70 2.81 3.93
CA ALA A 100 14.26 1.45 3.66
C ALA A 100 15.23 0.68 2.76
#